data_AF-A0A962GUH4-F1
#
_entry.id   AF-A0A962GUH4-F1
#
_cell.length_a   1.000
_cell.length_b   1.000
_cell.length_c   1.000
_cell.angle_alpha   90.00
_cell.angle_beta   90.00
_cell.angle_gamma   90.00
#
_symmetry.space_group_name_H-M   'P 1'
#
loop_
_entity.id
_entity.type
_entity.pdbx_description
1 polymer ?
#
loop_
_entity_poly.entity_id
_entity_poly.type
_entity_poly.pdbx_seq_one_letter_code
_entity_poly.pdbx_strand_id
1 'polypeptide(L)'
;MSKKDLSWDSQSLVFPENEEQLKEPSMYKVLIINDDYTPMDFVVDVLIRFFRMGEEQATQVMMNVHTRGKGVCGVFTHEIAET
;
A
#
# COMPACT_ATOMS: atom_id res chain seq x y z
N MET A 1 11.77 -15.02 -69.06
CA MET A 1 11.14 -14.07 -68.12
C MET A 1 10.99 -14.78 -66.79
N SER A 2 11.90 -14.49 -65.86
CA SER A 2 11.98 -15.15 -64.55
C SER A 2 11.03 -14.45 -63.59
N LYS A 3 9.95 -15.11 -63.17
CA LYS A 3 9.26 -14.77 -61.93
C LYS A 3 10.02 -15.50 -60.83
N LYS A 4 10.99 -14.81 -60.20
CA LYS A 4 11.59 -15.28 -58.95
C LYS A 4 10.58 -15.00 -57.85
N ASP A 5 10.10 -16.07 -57.26
CA ASP A 5 9.22 -16.08 -56.12
C ASP A 5 9.84 -15.24 -55.00
N LEU A 6 9.11 -14.19 -54.58
CA LEU A 6 9.44 -13.46 -53.36
C LEU A 6 9.17 -14.39 -52.17
N SER A 7 10.20 -15.12 -51.76
CA SER A 7 10.27 -15.74 -50.43
C SER A 7 10.41 -14.60 -49.41
N TRP A 8 9.27 -14.13 -48.90
CA TRP A 8 9.27 -13.38 -47.65
C TRP A 8 9.56 -14.40 -46.56
N ASP A 9 10.82 -14.46 -46.12
CA ASP A 9 11.19 -15.16 -44.89
C ASP A 9 10.40 -14.49 -43.77
N SER A 10 9.28 -15.12 -43.42
CA SER A 10 8.56 -14.87 -42.17
C SER A 10 9.46 -15.38 -41.04
N GLN A 11 10.52 -14.63 -40.75
CA GLN A 11 11.16 -14.70 -39.46
C GLN A 11 10.09 -14.28 -38.47
N SER A 12 9.41 -15.27 -37.88
CA SER A 12 8.51 -15.02 -36.78
C SER A 12 9.34 -14.31 -35.71
N LEU A 13 8.98 -13.06 -35.43
CA LEU A 13 9.45 -12.39 -34.23
C LEU A 13 8.80 -13.13 -33.07
N VAL A 14 9.50 -14.17 -32.60
CA VAL A 14 9.19 -14.83 -31.33
C VAL A 14 9.59 -13.83 -30.26
N PHE A 15 8.64 -13.03 -29.81
CA PHE A 15 8.80 -12.34 -28.54
C PHE A 15 8.94 -13.45 -27.49
N PRO A 16 10.04 -13.52 -26.73
CA PRO A 16 10.06 -14.39 -25.58
C PRO A 16 8.85 -14.01 -24.73
N GLU A 17 8.06 -15.00 -24.30
CA GLU A 17 7.08 -14.79 -23.25
C GLU A 17 7.87 -14.31 -22.03
N ASN A 18 8.00 -12.99 -21.90
CA ASN A 18 8.53 -12.37 -20.70
C ASN A 18 7.45 -12.61 -19.65
N GLU A 19 7.58 -13.72 -18.93
CA GLU A 19 6.97 -13.89 -17.61
C GLU A 19 7.68 -12.92 -16.64
N GLU A 20 7.59 -11.62 -16.88
CA GLU A 20 7.86 -10.64 -15.85
C GLU A 20 6.79 -10.87 -14.77
N GLN A 21 7.18 -11.59 -13.72
CA GLN A 21 6.32 -11.79 -12.56
C GLN A 21 5.96 -10.41 -12.02
N LEU A 22 4.69 -10.05 -12.18
CA LEU A 22 4.14 -8.84 -11.58
C LEU A 22 4.39 -8.90 -10.08
N LYS A 23 5.23 -7.99 -9.58
CA LYS A 23 5.48 -7.88 -8.15
C LYS A 23 4.29 -7.19 -7.50
N GLU A 24 3.77 -7.79 -6.43
CA GLU A 24 2.77 -7.14 -5.60
C GLU A 24 3.34 -5.85 -4.98
N PRO A 25 2.51 -4.80 -4.80
CA PRO A 25 2.96 -3.58 -4.15
C PRO A 25 3.48 -3.82 -2.74
N SER A 26 4.54 -3.10 -2.34
CA SER A 26 5.01 -3.13 -0.96
C SER A 26 3.97 -2.49 -0.02
N MET A 27 3.69 -3.18 1.07
CA MET A 27 2.73 -2.75 2.09
C MET A 27 3.45 -2.10 3.28
N TYR A 28 2.89 -1.01 3.78
CA TYR A 28 3.46 -0.12 4.79
C TYR A 28 2.53 -0.01 5.99
N LYS A 29 3.11 -0.04 7.19
CA LYS A 29 2.38 0.20 8.45
C LYS A 29 2.37 1.69 8.73
N VAL A 30 1.18 2.27 8.86
CA VAL A 30 1.02 3.62 9.39
C VAL A 30 1.02 3.53 10.91
N LEU A 31 1.95 4.24 11.54
CA LEU A 31 2.15 4.24 12.98
C LEU A 31 1.72 5.58 13.56
N ILE A 32 1.07 5.54 14.71
CA ILE A 32 0.92 6.71 15.57
C ILE A 32 1.84 6.54 16.78
N ILE A 33 2.49 7.63 17.18
CA ILE A 33 3.48 7.68 18.26
C ILE A 33 2.90 8.52 19.38
N ASN A 34 3.11 8.10 20.63
CA ASN A 34 2.67 8.86 21.79
C ASN A 34 3.49 10.14 21.99
N ASP A 35 2.83 11.17 22.50
CA ASP A 35 3.42 12.41 22.96
C ASP A 35 2.66 12.94 24.19
N ASP A 36 3.17 13.99 24.83
CA ASP A 36 2.65 14.50 26.11
C ASP A 36 1.67 15.70 25.96
N TYR A 37 1.31 16.07 24.73
CA TYR A 37 0.54 17.29 24.46
C TYR A 37 -0.75 17.04 23.69
N THR A 38 -0.79 16.03 22.82
CA THR A 38 -1.96 15.71 22.01
C THR A 38 -3.08 15.12 22.89
N PRO A 39 -4.28 15.74 22.95
CA PRO A 39 -5.39 15.22 23.73
C PRO A 39 -5.84 13.80 23.29
N MET A 40 -6.25 12.98 24.24
CA MET A 40 -6.67 11.59 23.98
C MET A 40 -7.91 11.52 23.07
N ASP A 41 -8.89 12.40 23.28
CA ASP A 41 -10.11 12.49 22.48
C ASP A 41 -9.82 12.91 21.03
N PHE A 42 -8.85 13.80 20.82
CA PHE A 42 -8.38 14.17 19.50
C PHE A 42 -7.78 12.98 18.75
N VAL A 43 -6.95 12.17 19.42
CA VAL A 43 -6.38 10.94 18.81
C VAL A 43 -7.49 9.96 18.41
N VAL A 44 -8.50 9.76 19.27
CA VAL A 44 -9.65 8.91 18.95
C VAL A 44 -10.40 9.44 17.72
N ASP A 45 -10.66 10.75 17.63
CA ASP A 45 -11.32 11.37 16.49
C ASP A 45 -10.53 11.20 15.18
N VAL A 46 -9.20 11.32 15.21
CA VAL A 46 -8.33 11.04 14.06
C VAL A 46 -8.45 9.59 13.60
N LEU A 47 -8.41 8.62 14.54
CA LEU A 47 -8.53 7.20 14.23
C LEU A 47 -9.90 6.85 13.62
N ILE A 48 -10.97 7.50 14.07
CA ILE A 48 -12.32 7.33 13.50
C ILE A 48 -12.39 7.92 12.09
N ARG A 49 -11.97 9.17 11.91
CA ARG A 49 -12.17 9.91 10.65
C ARG A 49 -11.31 9.38 9.51
N PHE A 50 -10.05 9.09 9.77
CA PHE A 50 -9.08 8.78 8.71
C PHE A 50 -8.85 7.29 8.54
N PHE A 51 -8.90 6.52 9.63
CA PHE A 51 -8.67 5.07 9.59
C PHE A 51 -9.97 4.26 9.66
N ARG A 52 -11.13 4.93 9.69
CA ARG A 52 -12.47 4.32 9.70
C ARG A 52 -12.64 3.30 10.84
N MET A 53 -11.97 3.53 11.96
CA MET A 53 -12.13 2.70 13.15
C MET A 53 -13.48 2.99 13.79
N GLY A 54 -14.10 1.96 14.38
CA GLY A 54 -15.19 2.17 15.34
C GLY A 54 -14.66 2.85 16.61
N GLU A 55 -15.52 3.56 17.32
CA GLU A 55 -15.15 4.33 18.52
C GLU A 55 -14.45 3.48 19.60
N GLU A 56 -14.96 2.28 19.87
CA GLU A 56 -14.35 1.34 20.83
C GLU A 56 -12.94 0.92 20.39
N GLN A 57 -12.78 0.57 19.11
CA GLN A 57 -11.49 0.17 18.55
C GLN A 57 -10.49 1.33 18.58
N ALA A 58 -10.92 2.53 18.20
CA ALA A 58 -10.10 3.74 18.23
C ALA A 58 -9.63 4.04 19.66
N THR A 59 -10.52 3.91 20.65
CA THR A 59 -10.19 4.09 22.07
C THR A 59 -9.15 3.07 22.54
N GLN A 60 -9.31 1.80 22.17
CA GLN A 60 -8.33 0.76 22.52
C GLN A 60 -6.96 1.00 21.86
N VAL A 61 -6.94 1.42 20.60
CA VAL A 61 -5.68 1.75 19.90
C VAL A 61 -5.02 2.97 20.55
N MET A 62 -5.77 4.03 20.84
CA MET A 62 -5.27 5.22 21.53
C MET A 62 -4.64 4.85 22.88
N MET A 63 -5.33 4.06 23.71
CA MET A 63 -4.79 3.63 25.02
C MET A 63 -3.52 2.78 24.88
N ASN A 64 -3.43 1.93 23.85
CA ASN A 64 -2.21 1.17 23.57
C ASN A 64 -1.06 2.08 23.17
N VAL A 65 -1.31 3.13 22.37
CA VAL A 65 -0.30 4.12 21.99
C VAL A 65 0.19 4.86 23.23
N HIS A 66 -0.74 5.37 24.05
CA HIS A 66 -0.42 6.09 25.27
C HIS A 66 0.47 5.29 26.23
N THR A 67 0.17 4.00 26.40
CA THR A 67 0.89 3.14 27.36
C THR A 67 2.18 2.53 26.79
N ARG A 68 2.28 2.33 25.47
CA ARG A 68 3.40 1.60 24.83
C ARG A 68 4.27 2.47 23.93
N GLY A 69 3.94 3.75 23.80
CA GLY A 69 4.67 4.75 23.01
C GLY A 69 4.34 4.75 21.52
N LYS A 70 3.71 3.70 20.96
CA LYS A 70 3.29 3.65 19.56
C LYS A 70 2.22 2.59 19.29
N GLY A 71 1.50 2.73 18.19
CA GLY A 71 0.48 1.78 17.72
C GLY A 71 0.34 1.79 16.20
N VAL A 72 -0.20 0.70 15.64
CA VAL A 72 -0.47 0.58 14.20
C VAL A 72 -1.90 1.02 13.93
N CYS A 73 -2.07 2.00 13.03
CA CYS A 73 -3.37 2.50 12.61
C CYS A 73 -3.93 1.72 11.41
N GLY A 74 -3.06 1.23 10.54
CA GLY A 74 -3.43 0.42 9.38
C GLY A 74 -2.24 -0.01 8.54
N VAL A 75 -2.51 -0.82 7.52
CA VAL A 75 -1.53 -1.31 6.56
C VAL A 75 -2.02 -1.00 5.15
N PHE A 76 -1.22 -0.25 4.39
CA PHE A 76 -1.60 0.29 3.08
C PHE A 76 -0.46 0.20 2.08
N THR A 77 -0.74 0.42 0.79
CA THR A 77 0.31 0.66 -0.21
C THR A 77 1.02 1.98 0.10
N HIS A 78 2.23 2.17 -0.43
CA HIS A 78 3.03 3.38 -0.19
C HIS A 78 2.26 4.68 -0.41
N GLU A 79 1.63 4.83 -1.57
CA GLU A 79 0.90 6.05 -1.97
C GLU A 79 -0.24 6.39 -0.99
N ILE A 80 -0.94 5.37 -0.50
CA ILE A 80 -2.02 5.54 0.48
C ILE A 80 -1.48 5.76 1.89
N ALA A 81 -0.35 5.16 2.24
CA ALA A 81 0.27 5.33 3.56
C ALA A 81 0.93 6.72 3.74
N GLU A 82 1.34 7.36 2.65
CA GLU A 82 1.96 8.70 2.63
C GLU A 82 0.95 9.85 2.68
N THR A 83 -0.29 9.61 2.21
CA THR A 83 -1.38 10.61 2.12
C THR A 83 -2.08 10.81 3.46
#